data_AF-W1Y4I6-F1
#
_entry.id   AF-W1Y4I6-F1
#
_cell.length_a   1.000
_cell.length_b   1.000
_cell.length_c   1.000
_cell.angle_alpha   90.00
_cell.angle_beta   90.00
_cell.angle_gamma   90.00
#
_symmetry.space_group_name_H-M   'P 1'
#
loop_
_entity.id
_entity.type
_entity.pdbx_description
1 polymer ?
#
loop_
_entity_poly.entity_id
_entity_poly.type
_entity_poly.pdbx_seq_one_letter_code
_entity_poly.pdbx_strand_id
1 'polypeptide(L)' 'MNYIIFDLEFNQGFDRLNNKTVSNAKCPFEIIQIGAIKLDSELNILDTFSSYIKSEIYKDI' A
#
# COMPACT_ATOMS: atom_id res chain seq x y z
N MET A 1 -17.14 17.10 -11.85
CA MET A 1 -17.01 16.01 -10.85
C MET A 1 -15.59 15.48 -10.93
N ASN A 2 -14.99 15.02 -9.83
CA ASN A 2 -13.65 14.46 -9.84
C ASN A 2 -13.69 13.01 -9.35
N TYR A 3 -12.92 12.13 -9.97
CA TYR A 3 -12.72 10.75 -9.52
C TYR A 3 -11.32 10.58 -8.94
N ILE A 4 -11.19 9.74 -7.92
CA ILE A 4 -9.89 9.28 -7.42
C ILE A 4 -9.84 7.77 -7.65
N ILE A 5 -8.90 7.32 -8.45
CA ILE A 5 -8.55 5.91 -8.58
C ILE A 5 -7.27 5.74 -7.78
N PHE A 6 -7.24 4.78 -6.86
CA PHE A 6 -6.06 4.49 -6.07
C PHE A 6 -5.82 2.99 -5.95
N ASP A 7 -4.57 2.67 -5.71
CA ASP A 7 -4.05 1.33 -5.49
C ASP A 7 -3.13 1.34 -4.27
N LEU A 8 -3.12 0.24 -3.54
CA LEU A 8 -2.37 0.08 -2.30
C LEU A 8 -1.53 -1.19 -2.37
N GLU A 9 -0.23 -1.03 -2.10
CA GLU A 9 0.66 -2.17 -1.92
C GLU A 9 0.89 -2.43 -0.44
N PHE A 10 0.98 -3.70 -0.08
CA PHE A 10 1.12 -4.12 1.31
C PHE A 10 2.34 -5.02 1.51
N ASN A 11 2.97 -4.93 2.68
CA ASN A 11 3.93 -5.94 3.11
C ASN A 11 3.21 -7.18 3.65
N GLN A 12 3.88 -8.32 3.65
CA GLN A 12 3.45 -9.54 4.32
C GLN A 12 4.52 -10.00 5.29
N GLY A 13 4.14 -10.24 6.54
CA GLY A 13 5.07 -10.76 7.52
C GLY A 13 5.64 -12.11 7.11
N PHE A 14 6.97 -12.20 6.99
CA PHE A 14 7.66 -13.43 6.62
C PHE A 14 8.93 -13.62 7.46
N ASP A 15 8.95 -14.69 8.25
CA ASP A 15 10.13 -15.14 8.98
C ASP A 15 11.02 -15.95 8.03
N ARG A 16 12.11 -15.33 7.59
CA ARG A 16 13.10 -15.94 6.70
C ARG A 16 13.88 -17.07 7.35
N LEU A 17 14.04 -17.08 8.69
CA LEU A 17 14.77 -18.12 9.41
C LEU A 17 13.96 -19.41 9.49
N ASN A 18 12.67 -19.28 9.80
CA ASN A 18 11.75 -20.42 9.94
C ASN A 18 10.98 -20.73 8.65
N ASN A 19 11.18 -19.96 7.57
CA ASN A 19 10.51 -20.04 6.28
C ASN A 19 8.98 -20.09 6.43
N LYS A 20 8.43 -19.18 7.24
CA LYS A 20 7.01 -19.15 7.62
C LYS A 20 6.45 -17.75 7.56
N THR A 21 5.19 -17.65 7.19
CA THR A 21 4.44 -16.40 7.31
C THR A 21 4.20 -16.08 8.77
N VAL A 22 4.40 -14.82 9.13
CA VAL A 22 4.11 -14.28 10.46
C VAL A 22 3.05 -13.22 10.28
N SER A 23 2.03 -13.24 11.12
CA SER A 23 0.92 -12.28 11.01
C SER A 23 0.59 -11.74 12.39
N ASN A 24 0.58 -10.42 12.50
CA ASN A 24 -0.02 -9.73 13.63
C ASN A 24 -1.53 -9.76 13.46
N ALA A 25 -2.25 -10.40 14.38
CA ALA A 25 -3.71 -10.54 14.33
C ALA A 25 -4.46 -9.20 14.25
N LYS A 26 -3.87 -8.10 14.75
CA LYS A 26 -4.47 -6.75 14.67
C LYS A 26 -4.22 -6.07 13.32
N CYS A 27 -3.12 -6.40 12.66
CA CYS A 27 -2.73 -5.79 11.39
C CYS A 27 -1.87 -6.79 10.60
N PRO A 28 -2.51 -7.68 9.82
CA PRO A 28 -1.80 -8.74 9.11
C PRO A 28 -0.88 -8.19 7.99
N PHE A 29 -1.20 -7.02 7.46
CA PHE A 29 -0.49 -6.35 6.38
C PHE A 29 -0.48 -4.84 6.61
N GLU A 30 0.66 -4.18 6.41
CA GLU A 30 0.78 -2.73 6.42
C GLU A 30 0.88 -2.20 4.99
N ILE A 31 0.25 -1.06 4.73
CA ILE A 31 0.45 -0.34 3.46
C ILE A 31 1.91 0.12 3.41
N ILE A 32 2.60 -0.23 2.31
CA ILE A 32 3.97 0.20 2.03
C ILE A 32 4.06 1.14 0.84
N GLN A 33 2.99 1.25 0.04
CA GLN A 33 2.89 2.23 -1.04
C GLN A 33 1.43 2.63 -1.28
N ILE A 34 1.24 3.89 -1.63
CA ILE A 34 -0.02 4.42 -2.18
C ILE A 34 0.28 4.94 -3.58
N GLY A 35 -0.47 4.46 -4.57
CA GLY A 35 -0.57 5.06 -5.89
C GLY A 35 -1.97 5.63 -6.09
N ALA A 36 -2.11 6.84 -6.62
CA ALA A 36 -3.41 7.40 -6.95
C ALA A 36 -3.34 8.32 -8.17
N ILE A 37 -4.46 8.41 -8.89
CA ILE A 37 -4.69 9.39 -9.94
C ILE A 37 -6.02 10.11 -9.72
N LYS A 38 -6.05 11.39 -10.04
CA LYS A 38 -7.26 12.20 -10.04
C LYS A 38 -7.73 12.39 -11.47
N LEU A 39 -9.02 12.19 -11.72
CA LEU A 39 -9.64 12.35 -13.03
C LEU A 39 -10.74 13.42 -13.01
N ASP A 40 -10.99 14.05 -14.16
CA ASP A 40 -12.19 14.86 -14.39
C ASP A 40 -13.39 14.00 -14.81
N SER A 41 -14.51 14.63 -15.16
CA SER A 41 -15.73 13.94 -15.61
C SER A 41 -15.59 13.20 -16.94
N GLU A 42 -14.58 13.53 -17.75
CA GLU A 42 -14.28 12.93 -19.05
C GLU A 42 -13.18 11.85 -18.94
N LEU A 43 -12.77 11.51 -17.71
CA LEU A 43 -11.70 10.55 -17.38
C LEU A 43 -10.29 11.02 -17.82
N ASN A 44 -10.09 12.33 -18.04
CA ASN A 44 -8.75 12.87 -18.25
C ASN A 44 -8.01 12.93 -16.90
N ILE A 45 -6.71 12.61 -16.91
CA ILE A 45 -5.87 12.70 -15.72
C ILE A 45 -5.60 14.17 -15.40
N LEU A 46 -6.02 14.58 -14.21
CA LEU A 46 -5.78 15.90 -13.64
C LEU A 46 -4.53 15.91 -12.75
N ASP A 47 -4.26 14.82 -12.04
CA ASP A 47 -3.13 14.74 -11.11
C ASP A 47 -2.75 13.28 -10.82
N THR A 48 -1.54 13.09 -10.28
CA THR A 48 -1.01 11.80 -9.85
C THR A 48 -0.34 11.92 -8.49
N PHE A 49 -0.46 10.88 -7.68
CA PHE A 49 0.18 10.77 -6.38
C PHE A 49 0.84 9.41 -6.24
N SER A 50 2.07 9.39 -5.77
CA SER A 50 2.80 8.16 -5.45
C SER A 50 3.68 8.40 -4.24
N SER A 51 3.51 7.57 -3.21
CA SER A 51 4.32 7.66 -1.99
C SER A 51 4.59 6.28 -1.44
N TYR A 52 5.84 6.05 -1.04
CA TYR A 52 6.19 4.94 -0.16
C TYR A 52 5.82 5.27 1.29
N ILE A 53 5.46 4.25 2.05
CA ILE A 53 5.13 4.33 3.47
C ILE A 53 6.12 3.45 4.23
N LYS A 54 6.69 4.01 5.30
CA LYS A 54 7.57 3.27 6.19
C LYS A 54 6.74 2.35 7.08
N SER A 55 7.05 1.05 7.07
CA SER A 55 6.42 0.07 7.97
C SER A 55 6.85 0.27 9.42
N GLU A 56 5.92 0.01 10.35
CA GLU A 56 6.18 0.10 11.80
C GLU A 56 5.93 -1.22 12.54
N ILE A 57 5.13 -2.13 11.99
CA ILE A 57 4.85 -3.45 12.58
C ILE A 57 5.85 -4.49 12.05
N TYR A 58 6.09 -4.50 10.74
CA TYR A 58 7.02 -5.41 10.07
C TYR A 58 8.27 -4.63 9.61
N LYS A 59 9.20 -4.40 10.53
CA LYS A 59 10.38 -3.53 10.31
C LYS A 59 11.54 -4.21 9.58
N ASP A 60 11.68 -5.52 9.78
CA ASP A 60 12.84 -6.31 9.32
C ASP A 60 12.53 -7.19 8.10
N ILE A 61 11.40 -6.96 7.43
CA ILE A 61 10.90 -7.78 6.33
C ILE A 61 11.12 -7.10 4.99
#